data_AF-A0A1B6JGG7-F1
#
_entry.id   AF-A0A1B6JGG7-F1
#
_cell.length_a   1.000
_cell.length_b   1.000
_cell.length_c   1.000
_cell.angle_alpha   90.00
_cell.angle_beta   90.00
_cell.angle_gamma   90.00
#
_symmetry.space_group_name_H-M   'P 1'
#
loop_
_entity.id
_entity.type
_entity.pdbx_description
1 polymer ?
#
loop_
_entity_poly.entity_id
_entity_poly.type
_entity_poly.pdbx_seq_one_letter_code
_entity_poly.pdbx_strand_id
1 'polypeptide(L)'
;IANRALGIVSPELTAGPATCSILQHTGCDSSGRPFTCRLMDLLANSSLITIVYDDLYKAKQAVRKNEVWGVLHFSESYTAAIWERMQFDLFSSNNTVVDASFIRSCLDMSNMWV
;
A
#
# COMPACT_ATOMS: atom_id res chain seq x y z
N ILE A 1 2.23 -4.92 -25.22
CA ILE A 1 3.00 -4.91 -23.94
C ILE A 1 1.99 -4.61 -22.85
N ALA A 2 1.72 -5.56 -21.95
CA ALA A 2 0.76 -5.34 -20.86
C ALA A 2 1.36 -4.35 -19.87
N ASN A 3 0.66 -3.26 -19.57
CA ASN A 3 1.12 -2.25 -18.62
C ASN A 3 0.96 -2.80 -17.20
N ARG A 4 2.03 -3.41 -16.66
CA ARG A 4 2.03 -4.03 -15.32
C ARG A 4 2.39 -3.04 -14.21
N ALA A 5 2.04 -1.77 -14.39
CA ALA A 5 2.28 -0.74 -13.41
C ALA A 5 1.17 -0.74 -12.35
N LEU A 6 1.54 -0.66 -11.07
CA LEU A 6 0.66 -0.60 -9.93
C LEU A 6 0.89 0.71 -9.18
N GLY A 7 -0.17 1.49 -9.03
CA GLY A 7 -0.16 2.68 -8.20
C GLY A 7 -0.19 2.34 -6.72
N ILE A 8 0.51 3.13 -5.91
CA ILE A 8 0.53 3.02 -4.46
C ILE A 8 0.22 4.39 -3.88
N VAL A 9 -0.76 4.45 -2.99
CA VAL A 9 -1.13 5.64 -2.24
C VAL A 9 -1.07 5.29 -0.77
N SER A 10 -0.08 5.83 -0.08
CA SER A 10 0.09 5.60 1.36
C SER A 10 0.34 6.91 2.08
N PRO A 11 -0.67 7.44 2.79
CA PRO A 11 -0.53 8.65 3.62
C PRO A 11 0.50 8.49 4.74
N GLU A 12 0.85 7.26 5.11
CA GLU A 12 1.92 6.95 6.07
C GLU A 12 3.31 7.39 5.58
N LEU A 13 3.52 7.50 4.26
CA LEU A 13 4.78 7.90 3.66
C LEU A 13 4.86 9.43 3.50
N THR A 14 5.15 10.14 4.59
CA THR A 14 5.16 11.62 4.61
C THR A 14 6.15 12.26 3.63
N ALA A 15 7.26 11.59 3.31
CA ALA A 15 8.22 12.00 2.29
C ALA A 15 8.12 11.16 1.01
N GLY A 16 6.97 10.50 0.78
CA GLY A 16 6.76 9.59 -0.34
C GLY A 16 7.75 8.41 -0.34
N PRO A 17 8.23 7.95 -1.50
CA PRO A 17 9.12 6.79 -1.59
C PRO A 17 10.48 6.99 -0.89
N ALA A 18 10.90 8.24 -0.66
CA ALA A 18 12.13 8.53 0.07
C ALA A 18 12.09 8.01 1.52
N THR A 19 10.90 8.01 2.15
CA THR A 19 10.67 7.43 3.50
C THR A 19 11.21 6.00 3.60
N CYS A 20 11.03 5.22 2.53
CA CYS A 20 11.44 3.82 2.48
C CYS A 20 12.95 3.61 2.29
N SER A 21 13.67 4.62 1.77
CA SER A 21 15.12 4.53 1.53
C SER A 21 15.94 4.97 2.75
N ILE A 22 15.35 5.81 3.61
CA ILE A 22 16.02 6.39 4.79
C ILE A 22 16.00 5.44 5.98
N LEU A 23 14.92 4.67 6.13
CA LEU A 23 14.69 3.82 7.30
C LEU A 23 15.25 2.41 7.10
N GLN A 24 15.99 1.91 8.09
CA GLN A 24 16.56 0.56 8.04
C GLN A 24 15.51 -0.52 8.32
N HIS A 25 15.72 -1.70 7.74
CA HIS A 25 14.98 -2.91 8.09
C HIS A 25 15.42 -3.45 9.46
N THR A 26 14.97 -2.83 10.53
CA THR A 26 15.17 -3.33 11.88
C THR A 26 13.89 -3.98 12.39
N GLY A 27 14.00 -5.22 12.88
CA GLY A 27 12.93 -5.91 13.61
C GLY A 27 11.65 -6.21 12.81
N CYS A 28 10.65 -6.74 13.51
CA CYS A 28 9.27 -6.89 13.03
C CYS A 28 8.31 -5.94 13.77
N ASP A 29 8.81 -4.86 14.35
CA ASP A 29 8.06 -3.90 15.15
C ASP A 29 7.65 -2.65 14.37
N SER A 30 6.75 -1.85 14.96
CA SER A 30 6.25 -0.60 14.36
C SER A 30 7.20 0.59 14.50
N SER A 31 8.35 0.43 15.17
CA SER A 31 9.26 1.54 15.50
C SER A 31 10.27 1.87 14.40
N GLY A 32 10.47 0.94 13.46
CA GLY A 32 11.44 1.07 12.38
C GLY A 32 10.81 1.51 11.05
N ARG A 33 11.12 0.75 10.00
CA ARG A 33 10.62 1.01 8.64
C ARG A 33 9.13 0.64 8.50
N PRO A 34 8.27 1.53 7.98
CA PRO A 34 6.85 1.27 7.75
C PRO A 34 6.57 -0.04 7.00
N PHE A 35 5.50 -0.73 7.35
CA PHE A 35 5.09 -1.96 6.68
C PHE A 35 4.66 -1.73 5.23
N THR A 36 4.17 -0.52 4.88
CA THR A 36 3.97 -0.13 3.48
C THR A 36 5.25 -0.34 2.67
N CYS A 37 6.40 0.09 3.20
CA CYS A 37 7.67 -0.03 2.51
C CYS A 37 8.13 -1.49 2.32
N ARG A 38 7.85 -2.36 3.31
CA ARG A 38 8.17 -3.79 3.20
C ARG A 38 7.36 -4.44 2.08
N LEU A 39 6.09 -4.08 1.98
CA LEU A 39 5.24 -4.54 0.89
C LEU A 39 5.72 -4.01 -0.47
N MET A 40 6.16 -2.75 -0.54
CA MET A 40 6.76 -2.20 -1.77
C MET A 40 8.00 -2.99 -2.22
N ASP A 41 8.87 -3.40 -1.29
CA ASP A 41 10.04 -4.21 -1.62
C ASP A 41 9.65 -5.60 -2.15
N LEU A 42 8.62 -6.22 -1.55
CA LEU A 42 8.06 -7.48 -2.05
C LEU A 42 7.50 -7.32 -3.47
N LEU A 43 6.82 -6.22 -3.74
CA LEU A 43 6.26 -5.92 -5.06
C LEU A 43 7.36 -5.64 -6.09
N ALA A 44 8.43 -4.94 -5.72
CA ALA A 44 9.58 -4.70 -6.58
C ALA A 44 10.24 -6.01 -7.07
N ASN A 45 10.22 -7.06 -6.24
CA ASN A 45 10.72 -8.39 -6.60
C ASN A 45 9.78 -9.18 -7.53
N SER A 46 8.54 -8.73 -7.75
CA SER A 46 7.47 -9.51 -8.42
C SER A 46 7.27 -9.18 -9.91
N SER A 47 8.24 -8.54 -10.57
CA SER A 47 8.16 -8.03 -11.96
C SER A 47 7.14 -6.91 -12.21
N LEU A 48 6.46 -6.44 -11.15
CA LEU A 48 5.52 -5.32 -11.21
C LEU A 48 6.28 -3.99 -11.11
N ILE A 49 5.84 -3.00 -11.87
CA ILE A 49 6.36 -1.64 -11.77
C ILE A 49 5.50 -0.90 -10.75
N THR A 50 6.06 -0.35 -9.69
CA THR A 50 5.28 0.39 -8.67
C THR A 50 5.46 1.89 -8.83
N ILE A 51 4.36 2.65 -8.84
CA ILE A 51 4.35 4.11 -8.92
C ILE A 51 3.67 4.67 -7.68
N VAL A 52 4.36 5.53 -6.92
CA VAL A 52 3.77 6.18 -5.74
C VAL A 52 3.05 7.46 -6.16
N TYR A 53 1.83 7.65 -5.65
CA TYR A 53 1.03 8.85 -5.84
C TYR A 53 0.73 9.49 -4.49
N ASP A 54 0.75 10.82 -4.46
CA ASP A 54 0.44 11.59 -3.24
C ASP A 54 -1.05 11.53 -2.87
N ASP A 55 -1.91 11.27 -3.85
CA ASP A 55 -3.35 11.41 -3.72
C ASP A 55 -4.12 10.29 -4.43
N LEU A 56 -5.18 9.83 -3.77
CA LEU A 56 -6.02 8.72 -4.25
C LEU A 56 -6.76 9.08 -5.53
N TYR A 57 -7.20 10.32 -5.70
CA TYR A 57 -7.91 10.76 -6.90
C TYR A 57 -6.96 10.74 -8.11
N LYS A 58 -5.75 11.27 -7.99
CA LYS A 58 -4.73 11.20 -9.05
C LYS A 58 -4.43 9.75 -9.46
N ALA A 59 -4.24 8.87 -8.48
CA ALA A 59 -3.97 7.46 -8.73
C ALA A 59 -5.14 6.77 -9.46
N LYS A 60 -6.39 7.03 -9.05
CA LYS A 60 -7.58 6.49 -9.73
C LYS A 60 -7.76 7.04 -11.15
N GLN A 61 -7.36 8.28 -11.41
CA GLN A 61 -7.36 8.84 -12.77
C GLN A 61 -6.33 8.12 -13.66
N ALA A 62 -5.15 7.79 -13.12
CA ALA A 62 -4.15 7.02 -13.85
C ALA A 62 -4.66 5.62 -14.24
N VAL A 63 -5.42 4.95 -13.36
CA VAL A 63 -6.10 3.68 -13.69
C VAL A 63 -7.06 3.87 -14.87
N ARG A 64 -7.91 4.89 -14.82
CA ARG A 64 -8.90 5.18 -15.88
C ARG A 64 -8.28 5.49 -17.23
N LYS A 65 -7.06 6.02 -17.23
CA LYS A 65 -6.29 6.35 -18.44
C LYS A 65 -5.41 5.20 -18.92
N ASN A 66 -5.47 4.03 -18.27
CA ASN A 66 -4.61 2.87 -18.55
C ASN A 66 -3.10 3.17 -18.39
N GLU A 67 -2.77 4.16 -17.54
CA GLU A 67 -1.39 4.49 -17.17
C GLU A 67 -0.85 3.49 -16.13
N VAL A 68 -1.75 2.96 -15.27
CA VAL A 68 -1.50 1.88 -14.32
C VAL A 68 -2.65 0.88 -14.36
N TRP A 69 -2.37 -0.40 -14.08
CA TRP A 69 -3.35 -1.47 -14.03
C TRP A 69 -4.25 -1.42 -12.78
N GLY A 70 -3.74 -0.85 -11.70
CA GLY A 70 -4.49 -0.74 -10.45
C GLY A 70 -3.79 0.14 -9.44
N VAL A 71 -4.45 0.37 -8.32
CA VAL A 71 -3.97 1.19 -7.20
C VAL A 71 -4.22 0.46 -5.89
N LEU A 72 -3.19 0.42 -5.05
CA LEU A 72 -3.27 0.03 -3.65
C LEU A 72 -3.33 1.30 -2.79
N HIS A 73 -4.33 1.39 -1.92
CA HIS A 73 -4.53 2.48 -0.99
C HIS A 73 -4.44 1.99 0.45
N PHE A 74 -3.51 2.59 1.20
CA PHE A 74 -3.23 2.30 2.59
C PHE A 74 -3.86 3.35 3.50
N SER A 75 -4.16 2.98 4.74
CA SER A 75 -4.49 3.94 5.79
C SER A 75 -3.24 4.71 6.22
N GLU A 76 -3.42 5.93 6.74
CA GLU A 76 -2.34 6.66 7.43
C GLU A 76 -1.79 5.88 8.64
N SER A 77 -2.65 5.13 9.31
CA SER A 77 -2.32 4.31 10.49
C SER A 77 -2.02 2.85 10.16
N TYR A 78 -1.63 2.53 8.91
CA TYR A 78 -1.49 1.15 8.45
C TYR A 78 -0.47 0.32 9.26
N THR A 79 0.77 0.80 9.44
CA THR A 79 1.79 0.04 10.22
C THR A 79 1.36 -0.15 11.66
N ALA A 80 0.83 0.89 12.31
CA ALA A 80 0.36 0.82 13.68
C ALA A 80 -0.79 -0.20 13.83
N ALA A 81 -1.76 -0.17 12.90
CA ALA A 81 -2.90 -1.06 12.93
C ALA A 81 -2.54 -2.54 12.70
N ILE A 82 -1.63 -2.80 11.77
CA ILE A 82 -1.11 -4.15 11.53
C ILE A 82 -0.30 -4.64 12.73
N TRP A 83 0.53 -3.78 13.32
CA TRP A 83 1.32 -4.12 14.51
C TRP A 83 0.43 -4.49 15.70
N GLU A 84 -0.64 -3.72 15.94
CA GLU A 84 -1.60 -4.03 16.99
C GLU A 84 -2.25 -5.41 16.75
N ARG A 85 -2.65 -5.71 15.51
CA ARG A 85 -3.22 -7.02 15.14
C ARG A 85 -2.21 -8.18 15.15
N MET A 86 -0.90 -7.89 15.15
CA MET A 86 0.13 -8.91 15.39
C MET A 86 0.29 -9.19 16.88
N GLN A 87 0.07 -8.18 17.73
CA GLN A 87 0.21 -8.27 19.17
C GLN A 87 -1.05 -8.82 19.86
N PHE A 88 -2.22 -8.57 19.26
CA PHE A 88 -3.55 -8.90 19.78
C PHE A 88 -4.31 -9.73 18.75
N ASP A 89 -5.13 -10.69 19.21
CA ASP A 89 -5.95 -11.50 18.30
C ASP A 89 -7.08 -10.67 17.65
N LEU A 90 -7.59 -11.14 16.52
CA LEU A 90 -8.63 -10.52 15.69
C LEU A 90 -9.87 -10.08 16.49
N PHE A 91 -10.22 -10.81 17.54
CA PHE A 91 -11.38 -10.53 18.40
C PHE A 91 -11.12 -9.49 19.49
N SER A 92 -9.86 -9.13 19.72
CA SER A 92 -9.45 -8.17 20.75
C SER A 92 -9.11 -6.78 20.20
N SER A 93 -8.79 -6.67 18.90
CA SER A 93 -8.55 -5.37 18.25
C SER A 93 -9.85 -4.62 17.98
N ASN A 94 -9.83 -3.30 18.15
CA ASN A 94 -10.98 -2.43 17.85
C ASN A 94 -11.30 -2.46 16.33
N ASN A 95 -12.57 -2.32 15.95
CA ASN A 95 -12.98 -2.27 14.54
C ASN A 95 -12.26 -1.17 13.74
N THR A 96 -11.93 -0.04 14.36
CA THR A 96 -11.14 1.03 13.71
C THR A 96 -9.74 0.57 13.32
N VAL A 97 -9.12 -0.27 14.15
CA VAL A 97 -7.80 -0.87 13.91
C VAL A 97 -7.91 -1.92 12.81
N VAL A 98 -8.97 -2.74 12.83
CA VAL A 98 -9.27 -3.67 11.75
C VAL A 98 -9.41 -2.93 10.41
N ASP A 99 -10.22 -1.88 10.36
CA ASP A 99 -10.46 -1.11 9.14
C ASP A 99 -9.20 -0.41 8.62
N ALA A 100 -8.37 0.13 9.52
CA ALA A 100 -7.10 0.78 9.17
C ALA A 100 -6.03 -0.21 8.68
N SER A 101 -6.14 -1.49 9.04
CA SER A 101 -5.23 -2.55 8.61
C SER A 101 -5.50 -3.07 7.20
N PHE A 102 -6.64 -2.72 6.58
CA PHE A 102 -6.96 -3.17 5.24
C PHE A 102 -6.27 -2.34 4.16
N ILE A 103 -5.74 -3.05 3.15
CA ILE A 103 -5.28 -2.44 1.90
C ILE A 103 -6.47 -2.41 0.94
N ARG A 104 -6.89 -1.21 0.51
CA ARG A 104 -7.99 -1.05 -0.44
C ARG A 104 -7.43 -1.07 -1.86
N SER A 105 -7.85 -2.00 -2.69
CA SER A 105 -7.44 -2.09 -4.09
C SER A 105 -8.50 -1.51 -5.04
N CYS A 106 -8.06 -0.74 -6.03
CA CYS A 106 -8.87 -0.32 -7.17
C CYS A 106 -8.16 -0.79 -8.44
N LEU A 107 -8.73 -1.77 -9.16
CA LEU A 107 -8.12 -2.35 -10.35
C LEU A 107 -8.89 -1.92 -11.60
N ASP A 108 -8.20 -1.82 -12.73
CA ASP A 108 -8.88 -1.80 -14.03
C ASP A 108 -9.50 -3.17 -14.29
N MET A 109 -10.83 -3.19 -14.38
CA MET A 109 -11.65 -4.38 -14.61
C MET A 109 -12.38 -4.29 -15.95
N SER A 110 -11.93 -3.41 -16.86
CA SER A 110 -12.53 -3.22 -18.19
C SER A 110 -12.61 -4.50 -19.02
N ASN A 111 -11.75 -5.49 -18.74
CA ASN A 111 -11.74 -6.79 -19.38
C ASN A 111 -12.50 -7.91 -18.63
N MET A 112 -13.17 -7.61 -17.52
CA MET A 112 -13.80 -8.63 -16.66
C MET A 112 -15.07 -9.26 -17.26
N TRP A 113 -15.61 -8.65 -18.31
CA TRP A 113 -16.86 -9.07 -18.96
C TRP A 113 -16.67 -9.57 -20.39
N VAL A 114 -15.43 -9.85 -20.78
CA VAL A 114 -15.08 -10.36 -22.13
C VAL A 114 -15.09 -11.87 -22.15
#